data_AF-B7RG48-F1
#
_entry.id   AF-B7RG48-F1
#
_cell.length_a   1.000
_cell.length_b   1.000
_cell.length_c   1.000
_cell.angle_alpha   90.00
_cell.angle_beta   90.00
_cell.angle_gamma   90.00
#
_symmetry.space_group_name_H-M   'P 1'
#
loop_
_entity.id
_entity.type
_entity.pdbx_description
1 polymer ?
#
loop_
_entity_poly.entity_id
_entity_poly.type
_entity_poly.pdbx_seq_one_letter_code
_entity_poly.pdbx_strand_id
1 'polypeptide(L)' 'MNTPIALVLATLIVGGLVVDTMMNGSDHLIFLSKKFLDLLEWVAFWR' A
#
# COMPACT_ATOMS: atom_id res chain seq x y z
N MET A 1 -2.42 25.36 -12.88
CA MET A 1 -2.34 23.94 -12.47
C MET A 1 -3.72 23.34 -12.58
N ASN A 2 -3.95 22.47 -13.55
CA ASN A 2 -5.24 21.82 -13.76
C ASN A 2 -5.41 20.71 -12.70
N THR A 3 -5.93 21.10 -11.53
CA THR A 3 -6.24 20.25 -10.37
C THR A 3 -7.16 19.04 -10.59
N PRO A 4 -7.98 18.93 -11.66
CA PRO A 4 -8.87 17.77 -11.86
C PRO A 4 -8.12 16.44 -12.03
N ILE A 5 -7.00 16.44 -12.77
CA ILE A 5 -6.23 15.19 -12.99
C ILE A 5 -5.66 14.67 -11.66
N ALA A 6 -5.20 15.58 -10.79
CA ALA A 6 -4.63 15.21 -9.51
C ALA A 6 -5.70 14.61 -8.58
N LEU A 7 -6.93 15.15 -8.60
CA LEU A 7 -8.06 14.62 -7.84
C LEU A 7 -8.52 13.26 -8.34
N VAL A 8 -8.56 13.05 -9.66
CA VAL A 8 -8.89 11.74 -10.25
C VAL A 8 -7.85 10.69 -9.86
N LEU A 9 -6.55 11.03 -9.98
CA LEU A 9 -5.47 10.12 -9.59
C LEU A 9 -5.49 9.81 -8.10
N ALA A 10 -5.71 10.81 -7.24
CA ALA A 10 -5.83 10.60 -5.80
C ALA A 10 -7.01 9.68 -5.46
N THR A 11 -8.16 9.88 -6.09
CA THR A 11 -9.36 9.06 -5.89
C THR A 11 -9.15 7.62 -6.38
N LEU A 12 -8.44 7.44 -7.50
CA LEU A 12 -8.16 6.11 -8.06
C LEU A 12 -7.20 5.32 -7.16
N ILE A 13 -6.17 5.97 -6.61
CA ILE A 13 -5.22 5.35 -5.68
C ILE A 13 -5.92 4.96 -4.37
N VAL A 14 -6.67 5.89 -3.76
CA VAL A 14 -7.37 5.64 -2.49
C VAL A 14 -8.48 4.61 -2.68
N GLY A 15 -9.25 4.69 -3.77
CA GLY A 15 -10.28 3.71 -4.10
C GLY A 15 -9.71 2.31 -4.33
N GLY A 16 -8.58 2.20 -5.04
CA GLY A 16 -7.87 0.93 -5.24
C GLY A 16 -7.40 0.31 -3.92
N LEU A 17 -6.86 1.13 -3.01
CA LEU A 17 -6.49 0.68 -1.67
C LEU A 17 -7.71 0.19 -0.88
N VAL A 18 -8.81 0.95 -0.86
CA VAL A 18 -10.03 0.55 -0.15
C VAL A 18 -10.57 -0.77 -0.70
N VAL A 19 -10.65 -0.92 -2.03
CA VAL A 19 -11.09 -2.16 -2.68
C VAL A 19 -10.17 -3.34 -2.32
N ASP A 20 -8.85 -3.13 -2.32
CA ASP A 20 -7.87 -4.15 -1.93
C ASP A 20 -8.08 -4.58 -0.47
N THR A 21 -8.30 -3.64 0.45
CA THR A 21 -8.57 -3.94 1.86
C THR A 21 -9.92 -4.64 2.08
N MET A 22 -10.93 -4.33 1.27
CA MET A 22 -12.28 -4.92 1.39
C MET A 22 -12.35 -6.33 0.79
N MET A 23 -11.65 -6.58 -0.32
CA MET A 23 -11.65 -7.88 -1.01
C MET A 23 -10.72 -8.89 -0.34
N ASN A 24 -9.54 -8.46 0.12
CA ASN A 24 -8.51 -9.34 0.69
C ASN A 24 -8.47 -9.30 2.24
N GLY A 25 -9.31 -8.48 2.87
CA GLY A 25 -9.35 -8.28 4.32
C GLY A 25 -8.16 -7.46 4.86
N SER A 26 -8.26 -7.00 6.12
CA SER A 26 -7.15 -6.34 6.83
C SER A 26 -5.90 -7.21 6.96
N ASP A 27 -6.09 -8.54 6.86
CA ASP A 27 -5.03 -9.52 6.98
C ASP A 27 -4.01 -9.43 5.85
N HIS A 28 -4.40 -8.98 4.65
CA HIS A 28 -3.46 -8.85 3.52
C HIS A 28 -2.53 -7.64 3.69
N LEU A 29 -3.03 -6.52 4.20
CA LEU A 29 -2.21 -5.36 4.57
C LEU A 29 -1.27 -5.69 5.73
N ILE A 30 -1.75 -6.43 6.72
CA ILE A 30 -0.93 -6.89 7.85
C ILE A 30 0.12 -7.91 7.36
N PHE A 31 -0.23 -8.80 6.45
CA PHE A 31 0.70 -9.74 5.83
C PHE A 31 1.79 -9.02 5.03
N LEU A 32 1.41 -8.06 4.19
CA LEU A 32 2.35 -7.28 3.37
C LEU A 32 3.29 -6.45 4.24
N SER A 33 2.77 -5.79 5.27
CA SER A 33 3.59 -5.00 6.21
C SER A 33 4.55 -5.88 7.01
N LYS A 34 4.12 -7.06 7.48
CA LYS A 34 5.03 -8.05 8.08
C LYS A 34 6.15 -8.45 7.12
N LYS A 35 5.81 -8.79 5.88
CA LYS A 35 6.81 -9.18 4.87
C LYS A 35 7.77 -8.05 4.50
N PHE A 36 7.30 -6.80 4.55
CA PHE A 36 8.14 -5.63 4.35
C PHE A 36 9.10 -5.40 5.52
N LEU A 37 8.63 -5.59 6.76
CA LEU A 37 9.49 -5.53 7.95
C LEU A 37 10.55 -6.64 7.94
N ASP A 38 10.19 -7.87 7.56
CA ASP A 38 11.16 -8.97 7.38
C ASP A 38 12.23 -8.61 6.34
N LEU A 39 11.85 -7.95 5.25
CA LEU A 39 12.79 -7.50 4.23
C LEU A 39 13.69 -6.38 4.75
N LEU A 40 13.16 -5.45 5.56
CA LEU A 40 13.97 -4.43 6.22
C LEU A 40 14.99 -5.06 7.19
N GLU A 41 14.59 -6.06 7.96
CA GLU A 41 15.49 -6.82 8.84
C GLU A 41 16.58 -7.55 8.05
N TRP A 42 16.21 -8.19 6.93
CA TRP A 42 17.16 -8.82 6.03
C TRP A 42 18.15 -7.79 5.45
N VAL A 43 17.68 -6.66 4.92
CA VAL A 43 18.56 -5.59 4.41
C VAL A 43 19.46 -5.05 5.54
N ALA A 44 18.95 -4.89 6.76
CA ALA A 44 19.72 -4.46 7.91
C ALA A 44 20.79 -5.48 8.32
N PHE A 45 20.55 -6.78 8.13
CA PHE A 45 21.55 -7.83 8.31
C PHE A 45 22.70 -7.74 7.29
N TRP A 46 22.45 -7.29 6.06
CA TRP A 46 23.49 -7.13 5.03
C TRP A 46 24.28 -5.83 5.11
N ARG A 47 23.88 -4.90 5.99
CA ARG A 47 24.68 -3.71 6.28
C ARG A 47 25.86 -4.08 7.19
#